data_AF-A0A5D3WHM0-F1
#
_entry.id   AF-A0A5D3WHM0-F1
#
_cell.length_a   1.000
_cell.length_b   1.000
_cell.length_c   1.000
_cell.angle_alpha   90.00
_cell.angle_beta   90.00
_cell.angle_gamma   90.00
#
_symmetry.space_group_name_H-M   'P 1'
#
loop_
_entity.id
_entity.type
_entity.pdbx_description
1 polymer ?
#
loop_
_entity_poly.entity_id
_entity_poly.type
_entity_poly.pdbx_seq_one_letter_code
_entity_poly.pdbx_strand_id
1 'polypeptide(L)'
;MCPFTNNHQFPPPRFNIATELTLPQPPELEKEPATLGEHLRRKRIELGLEQKELAAMLGVSVSTIWNWENGWSINWQYYPQIIRFLGYNPIPIPEGTIQRLEWYKRIKGLDLVMLGKELGRHPEQVSEWLRGVRTPCKRNMRVIEEFLEERLEAMPTPAAKCSNET
;
A
#
# COMPACT_ATOMS: atom_id res chain seq x y z
N MET A 1 20.85 -5.19 -80.14
CA MET A 1 21.98 -4.96 -79.22
C MET A 1 21.59 -3.79 -78.33
N CYS A 2 21.30 -4.03 -77.05
CA CYS A 2 21.01 -2.99 -76.06
C CYS A 2 22.07 -3.07 -74.97
N PRO A 3 22.84 -2.01 -74.68
CA PRO A 3 23.78 -2.02 -73.57
C PRO A 3 23.08 -1.41 -72.36
N PHE A 4 22.59 -2.25 -71.45
CA PHE A 4 22.30 -1.78 -70.10
C PHE A 4 23.51 -2.11 -69.23
N THR A 5 24.40 -1.14 -69.08
CA THR A 5 25.50 -1.18 -68.12
C THR A 5 24.92 -1.09 -66.72
N ASN A 6 25.02 -2.18 -65.97
CA ASN A 6 24.51 -2.28 -64.62
C ASN A 6 25.51 -1.57 -63.67
N ASN A 7 25.33 -0.27 -63.42
CA ASN A 7 26.18 0.49 -62.52
C ASN A 7 25.70 0.31 -61.07
N HIS A 8 26.12 -0.78 -60.42
CA HIS A 8 25.86 -1.03 -59.00
C HIS A 8 26.96 -0.40 -58.14
N GLN A 9 26.87 0.90 -57.86
CA GLN A 9 27.80 1.55 -56.93
C GLN A 9 27.08 2.53 -56.00
N PHE A 10 26.17 2.04 -55.17
CA PHE A 10 25.82 2.74 -53.94
C PHE A 10 25.70 1.71 -52.80
N PRO A 11 26.60 1.72 -51.81
CA PRO A 11 26.36 0.96 -50.60
C PRO A 11 25.09 1.51 -49.93
N PRO A 12 24.19 0.65 -49.40
CA PRO A 12 22.98 1.12 -48.75
C PRO A 12 23.37 2.02 -47.57
N PRO A 13 22.69 3.16 -47.37
CA PRO A 13 22.99 4.05 -46.26
C PRO A 13 22.80 3.32 -44.93
N ARG A 14 23.85 3.29 -44.11
CA ARG A 14 23.74 2.88 -42.72
C ARG A 14 23.14 4.03 -41.92
N PHE A 15 21.87 3.89 -41.58
CA PHE A 15 21.24 4.77 -40.60
C PHE A 15 21.56 4.25 -39.20
N ASN A 16 22.44 4.96 -38.50
CA ASN A 16 22.62 4.76 -37.06
C ASN A 16 21.55 5.56 -36.33
N ILE A 17 20.43 4.90 -36.02
CA ILE A 17 19.39 5.49 -35.17
C ILE A 17 19.84 5.26 -33.73
N ALA A 18 20.66 6.16 -33.21
CA ALA A 18 20.97 6.23 -31.79
C ALA A 18 19.82 6.97 -31.09
N THR A 19 18.69 6.31 -30.90
CA THR A 19 17.63 6.83 -30.03
C THR A 19 17.93 6.36 -28.62
N GLU A 20 18.18 7.30 -27.72
CA GLU A 20 18.13 7.02 -26.29
C GLU A 20 16.71 6.54 -25.96
N LEU A 21 16.59 5.26 -25.57
CA LEU A 21 15.34 4.67 -25.11
C LEU A 21 14.99 5.24 -23.74
N THR A 22 14.38 6.42 -23.70
CA THR A 22 13.71 6.92 -22.50
C THR A 22 12.38 6.18 -22.38
N LEU A 23 12.36 5.08 -21.61
CA LEU A 23 11.10 4.40 -21.30
C LEU A 23 10.21 5.40 -20.55
N PRO A 24 8.98 5.69 -21.02
CA PRO A 24 8.06 6.53 -20.29
C PRO A 24 7.83 5.91 -18.91
N GLN A 25 7.83 6.74 -17.86
CA GLN A 25 7.46 6.23 -16.54
C GLN A 25 6.05 5.64 -16.63
N PRO A 26 5.80 4.49 -15.98
CA PRO A 26 4.46 3.94 -15.93
C PRO A 26 3.50 5.03 -15.40
N PRO A 27 2.35 5.29 -16.06
CA PRO A 27 1.41 6.32 -15.63
C PRO A 27 0.91 6.13 -14.19
N GLU A 28 1.07 4.92 -13.65
CA GLU A 28 0.79 4.58 -12.25
C GLU A 28 1.74 5.23 -11.22
N LEU A 29 2.87 5.76 -11.65
CA LEU A 29 3.80 6.53 -10.81
C LEU A 29 3.51 8.03 -10.84
N GLU A 30 2.64 8.51 -11.74
CA GLU A 30 2.34 9.93 -11.91
C GLU A 30 1.36 10.48 -10.86
N LYS A 31 0.44 9.64 -10.35
CA LYS A 31 -0.61 10.05 -9.41
C LYS A 31 -0.32 9.55 -8.01
N GLU A 32 -0.47 10.35 -6.96
CA GLU A 32 -0.33 9.86 -5.58
C GLU A 32 -1.36 8.76 -5.25
N PRO A 33 -0.97 7.68 -4.53
CA PRO A 33 -1.82 6.55 -4.23
C PRO A 33 -2.72 6.94 -3.06
N ALA A 34 -4.02 6.76 -3.21
CA ALA A 34 -4.99 7.03 -2.17
C ALA A 34 -5.35 5.78 -1.36
N THR A 35 -5.28 4.60 -1.99
CA THR A 35 -5.69 3.34 -1.36
C THR A 35 -4.52 2.44 -1.02
N LEU A 36 -4.68 1.58 -0.01
CA LEU A 36 -3.66 0.58 0.37
C LEU A 36 -3.25 -0.30 -0.82
N GLY A 37 -4.20 -0.62 -1.71
CA GLY A 37 -3.94 -1.38 -2.95
C GLY A 37 -3.10 -0.61 -3.96
N GLU A 38 -3.31 0.70 -4.10
CA GLU A 38 -2.48 1.55 -4.97
C GLU A 38 -1.06 1.73 -4.41
N HIS A 39 -0.93 1.89 -3.09
CA HIS A 39 0.38 1.89 -2.42
C HIS A 39 1.12 0.56 -2.66
N LEU A 40 0.40 -0.57 -2.56
CA LEU A 40 0.94 -1.90 -2.83
C LEU A 40 1.40 -2.04 -4.29
N ARG A 41 0.54 -1.64 -5.25
CA ARG A 41 0.86 -1.65 -6.68
C ARG A 41 2.10 -0.81 -6.99
N ARG A 42 2.16 0.42 -6.44
CA ARG A 42 3.33 1.29 -6.62
C ARG A 42 4.59 0.63 -6.12
N LYS A 43 4.60 0.15 -4.87
CA LYS A 43 5.78 -0.47 -4.28
C LYS A 43 6.22 -1.70 -5.07
N ARG A 44 5.28 -2.50 -5.57
CA ARG A 44 5.57 -3.64 -6.46
C ARG A 44 6.30 -3.20 -7.72
N ILE A 45 5.80 -2.16 -8.41
CA ILE A 45 6.39 -1.63 -9.64
C ILE A 45 7.77 -1.01 -9.37
N GLU A 46 7.92 -0.25 -8.27
CA GLU A 46 9.22 0.32 -7.84
C GLU A 46 10.29 -0.76 -7.61
N LEU A 47 9.87 -1.95 -7.16
CA LEU A 47 10.75 -3.09 -6.94
C LEU A 47 10.91 -3.99 -8.18
N GLY A 48 10.24 -3.68 -9.30
CA GLY A 48 10.29 -4.48 -10.52
C GLY A 48 9.64 -5.87 -10.41
N LEU A 49 8.75 -6.07 -9.44
CA LEU A 49 8.14 -7.37 -9.15
C LEU A 49 6.92 -7.65 -10.03
N GLU A 50 6.77 -8.90 -10.45
CA GLU A 50 5.53 -9.40 -11.03
C GLU A 50 4.46 -9.65 -9.95
N GLN A 51 3.17 -9.62 -10.33
CA GLN A 51 2.08 -9.93 -9.40
C GLN A 51 2.22 -11.34 -8.78
N LYS A 52 2.74 -12.31 -9.54
CA LYS A 52 2.96 -13.68 -9.05
C LYS A 52 4.02 -13.77 -7.96
N GLU A 53 5.05 -12.93 -8.04
CA GLU A 53 6.14 -12.88 -7.06
C GLU A 53 5.64 -12.23 -5.77
N LEU A 54 4.92 -11.10 -5.89
CA LEU A 54 4.29 -10.47 -4.74
C LEU A 54 3.27 -11.39 -4.05
N ALA A 55 2.47 -12.12 -4.83
CA ALA A 55 1.52 -13.10 -4.32
C ALA A 55 2.22 -14.19 -3.50
N ALA A 56 3.34 -14.72 -4.01
CA ALA A 56 4.16 -15.70 -3.29
C ALA A 56 4.76 -15.12 -2.00
N MET A 57 5.26 -13.89 -2.02
CA MET A 57 5.81 -13.22 -0.84
C MET A 57 4.75 -13.00 0.25
N LEU A 58 3.52 -12.66 -0.14
CA LEU A 58 2.41 -12.43 0.79
C LEU A 58 1.64 -13.72 1.14
N GLY A 59 1.90 -14.84 0.45
CA GLY A 59 1.21 -16.10 0.68
C GLY A 59 -0.25 -16.08 0.25
N VAL A 60 -0.59 -15.32 -0.78
CA VAL A 60 -1.96 -15.18 -1.33
C VAL A 60 -2.00 -15.59 -2.81
N SER A 61 -3.18 -15.67 -3.41
CA SER A 61 -3.28 -15.94 -4.84
C SER A 61 -2.95 -14.69 -5.68
N VAL A 62 -2.53 -14.92 -6.93
CA VAL A 62 -2.30 -13.82 -7.90
C VAL A 62 -3.58 -13.01 -8.12
N SER A 63 -4.74 -13.67 -8.16
CA SER A 63 -6.03 -13.00 -8.29
C SER A 63 -6.35 -12.09 -7.11
N THR A 64 -5.93 -12.45 -5.89
CA THR A 64 -6.06 -11.59 -4.70
C THR A 64 -5.23 -10.33 -4.85
N ILE A 65 -3.98 -10.43 -5.30
CA ILE A 65 -3.13 -9.26 -5.59
C ILE A 65 -3.78 -8.39 -6.65
N TRP A 66 -4.22 -8.98 -7.77
CA TRP A 66 -4.88 -8.23 -8.83
C TRP A 66 -6.12 -7.48 -8.32
N ASN A 67 -6.97 -8.13 -7.50
CA ASN A 67 -8.15 -7.48 -6.91
C ASN A 67 -7.74 -6.28 -6.05
N TRP A 68 -6.75 -6.45 -5.15
CA TRP A 68 -6.28 -5.37 -4.28
C TRP A 68 -5.73 -4.19 -5.08
N GLU A 69 -4.91 -4.46 -6.11
CA GLU A 69 -4.35 -3.42 -6.99
C GLU A 69 -5.39 -2.70 -7.86
N ASN A 70 -6.61 -3.25 -7.97
CA ASN A 70 -7.73 -2.67 -8.71
C ASN A 70 -8.84 -2.14 -7.78
N GLY A 71 -8.52 -1.84 -6.52
CA GLY A 71 -9.41 -1.12 -5.61
C GLY A 71 -10.43 -2.00 -4.86
N TRP A 72 -10.31 -3.32 -4.95
CA TRP A 72 -11.11 -4.21 -4.10
C TRP A 72 -10.66 -4.13 -2.65
N SER A 73 -11.61 -4.34 -1.73
CA SER A 73 -11.34 -4.27 -0.29
C SER A 73 -10.34 -5.35 0.15
N ILE A 74 -9.38 -4.91 0.97
CA ILE A 74 -8.37 -5.76 1.59
C ILE A 74 -8.89 -6.17 2.97
N ASN A 75 -8.83 -7.46 3.30
CA ASN A 75 -9.16 -7.91 4.64
C ASN A 75 -8.08 -7.44 5.63
N TRP A 76 -8.51 -6.93 6.79
CA TRP A 76 -7.65 -6.39 7.84
C TRP A 76 -6.54 -7.35 8.29
N GLN A 77 -6.73 -8.67 8.16
CA GLN A 77 -5.70 -9.66 8.51
C GLN A 77 -4.42 -9.50 7.68
N TYR A 78 -4.51 -8.98 6.47
CA TYR A 78 -3.36 -8.77 5.59
C TYR A 78 -2.68 -7.42 5.79
N TYR A 79 -3.29 -6.48 6.53
CA TYR A 79 -2.73 -5.14 6.73
C TYR A 79 -1.33 -5.18 7.36
N PRO A 80 -1.05 -5.95 8.43
CA PRO A 80 0.30 -5.99 9.00
C PRO A 80 1.36 -6.48 8.02
N GLN A 81 1.00 -7.45 7.17
CA GLN A 81 1.92 -8.03 6.20
C GLN A 81 2.18 -7.04 5.05
N ILE A 82 1.14 -6.37 4.56
CA ILE A 82 1.25 -5.34 3.53
C ILE A 82 2.05 -4.14 4.05
N ILE A 83 1.76 -3.65 5.26
CA ILE A 83 2.49 -2.53 5.88
C ILE A 83 3.96 -2.87 6.05
N ARG A 84 4.27 -4.10 6.45
CA ARG A 84 5.66 -4.58 6.53
C ARG A 84 6.34 -4.59 5.16
N PHE A 85 5.63 -5.03 4.11
CA PHE A 85 6.13 -5.00 2.75
C PHE A 85 6.34 -3.57 2.23
N LEU A 86 5.43 -2.65 2.54
CA LEU A 86 5.55 -1.23 2.19
C LEU A 86 6.69 -0.53 2.93
N GLY A 87 6.95 -0.94 4.18
CA GLY A 87 7.92 -0.31 5.07
C GLY A 87 7.40 0.94 5.79
N TYR A 88 6.14 1.31 5.57
CA TYR A 88 5.44 2.42 6.23
C TYR A 88 3.93 2.15 6.25
N ASN A 89 3.20 2.92 7.07
CA ASN A 89 1.74 2.84 7.13
C ASN A 89 1.09 3.94 6.28
N PRO A 90 0.41 3.62 5.16
CA PRO A 90 -0.24 4.62 4.31
C PRO A 90 -1.61 5.07 4.82
N ILE A 91 -2.17 4.43 5.86
CA ILE A 91 -3.54 4.70 6.28
C ILE A 91 -3.52 5.82 7.33
N PRO A 92 -4.17 6.96 7.09
CA PRO A 92 -4.15 8.08 8.02
C PRO A 92 -4.84 7.73 9.35
N ILE A 93 -4.31 8.28 10.44
CA ILE A 93 -4.89 8.11 11.77
C ILE A 93 -6.17 8.97 11.84
N PRO A 94 -7.34 8.39 12.17
CA PRO A 94 -8.58 9.16 12.28
C PRO A 94 -8.61 10.02 13.54
N GLU A 95 -9.44 11.07 13.55
CA GLU A 95 -9.47 12.02 14.66
C GLU A 95 -10.15 11.49 15.93
N GLY A 96 -11.18 10.65 15.82
CA GLY A 96 -11.94 10.22 16.99
C GLY A 96 -11.33 8.99 17.70
N THR A 97 -11.38 8.95 19.03
CA THR A 97 -10.76 7.91 19.88
C THR A 97 -11.19 6.48 19.50
N ILE A 98 -12.47 6.26 19.23
CA ILE A 98 -12.99 4.93 18.86
C ILE A 98 -12.58 4.55 17.44
N GLN A 99 -12.59 5.51 16.52
CA GLN A 99 -12.08 5.30 15.16
C GLN A 99 -10.58 4.98 15.19
N ARG A 100 -9.79 5.63 16.06
CA ARG A 100 -8.37 5.29 16.24
C ARG A 100 -8.19 3.89 16.79
N LEU A 101 -9.05 3.46 17.71
CA LEU A 101 -9.02 2.10 18.23
C LEU A 101 -9.32 1.07 17.12
N GLU A 102 -10.32 1.35 16.27
CA GLU A 102 -10.62 0.51 15.11
C GLU A 102 -9.46 0.50 14.11
N TRP A 103 -8.87 1.66 13.83
CA TRP A 103 -7.71 1.81 12.98
C TRP A 103 -6.54 0.99 13.52
N TYR A 104 -6.23 1.09 14.82
CA TYR A 104 -5.16 0.34 15.47
C TYR A 104 -5.38 -1.17 15.34
N LYS A 105 -6.61 -1.63 15.60
CA LYS A 105 -7.01 -3.02 15.40
C LYS A 105 -6.72 -3.51 13.98
N ARG A 106 -7.08 -2.71 12.95
CA ARG A 106 -6.87 -3.07 11.54
C ARG A 106 -5.38 -3.10 11.19
N ILE A 107 -4.63 -2.07 11.57
CA ILE A 107 -3.19 -1.95 11.27
C ILE A 107 -2.37 -3.06 11.89
N LYS A 108 -2.68 -3.44 13.14
CA LYS A 108 -1.99 -4.52 13.85
C LYS A 108 -2.54 -5.91 13.53
N GLY A 109 -3.62 -6.01 12.77
CA GLY A 109 -4.23 -7.29 12.42
C GLY A 109 -4.77 -8.02 13.65
N LEU A 110 -5.30 -7.27 14.62
CA LEU A 110 -5.84 -7.84 15.85
C LEU A 110 -7.29 -8.28 15.62
N ASP A 111 -7.67 -9.42 16.19
CA ASP A 111 -9.06 -9.78 16.38
C ASP A 111 -9.63 -9.08 17.63
N LEU A 112 -10.94 -9.23 17.86
CA LEU A 112 -11.60 -8.61 19.02
C LEU A 112 -11.13 -9.20 20.36
N VAL A 113 -10.71 -10.46 20.38
CA VAL A 113 -10.30 -11.16 21.60
C VAL A 113 -8.93 -10.66 22.06
N MET A 114 -7.96 -10.60 21.15
CA MET A 114 -6.64 -10.03 21.38
C MET A 114 -6.73 -8.55 21.73
N LEU A 115 -7.55 -7.77 21.02
CA LEU A 115 -7.74 -6.35 21.34
C LEU A 115 -8.34 -6.16 22.74
N GLY A 116 -9.35 -6.95 23.11
CA GLY A 116 -9.91 -6.93 24.46
C GLY A 116 -8.87 -7.28 25.52
N LYS A 117 -8.06 -8.31 25.27
CA LYS A 117 -6.96 -8.70 26.16
C LYS A 117 -5.93 -7.58 26.32
N GLU A 118 -5.52 -6.93 25.23
CA GLU A 118 -4.57 -5.81 25.25
C GLU A 118 -5.12 -4.60 26.02
N LEU A 119 -6.43 -4.31 25.91
CA LEU A 119 -7.10 -3.24 26.65
C LEU A 119 -7.45 -3.61 28.11
N GLY A 120 -7.33 -4.87 28.50
CA GLY A 120 -7.86 -5.36 29.78
C GLY A 120 -9.39 -5.22 29.89
N ARG A 121 -10.11 -5.44 28.78
CA ARG A 121 -11.57 -5.32 28.67
C ARG A 121 -12.18 -6.53 27.96
N HIS A 122 -13.47 -6.78 28.21
CA HIS A 122 -14.14 -7.92 27.60
C HIS A 122 -14.31 -7.70 26.08
N PRO A 123 -14.07 -8.70 25.21
CA PRO A 123 -14.16 -8.55 23.76
C PRO A 123 -15.51 -8.02 23.28
N GLU A 124 -16.60 -8.48 23.89
CA GLU A 124 -17.97 -8.02 23.58
C GLU A 124 -18.14 -6.52 23.85
N GLN A 125 -17.61 -6.04 24.97
CA GLN A 125 -17.67 -4.62 25.33
C GLN A 125 -16.91 -3.76 24.31
N VAL A 126 -15.73 -4.22 23.86
CA VAL A 126 -14.97 -3.54 22.81
C VAL A 126 -15.75 -3.56 21.49
N SER A 127 -16.38 -4.69 21.16
CA SER A 127 -17.23 -4.80 19.96
C SER A 127 -18.41 -3.84 19.99
N GLU A 128 -19.11 -3.68 21.12
CA GLU A 128 -20.21 -2.73 21.28
C GLU A 128 -19.74 -1.28 21.04
N TRP A 129 -18.53 -0.94 21.50
CA TRP A 129 -17.92 0.37 21.25
C TRP A 129 -17.61 0.60 19.78
N LEU A 130 -16.96 -0.36 19.12
CA LEU A 130 -16.60 -0.26 17.70
C LEU A 130 -17.82 -0.21 16.78
N ARG A 131 -18.92 -0.88 17.15
CA ARG A 131 -20.19 -0.83 16.41
C ARG A 131 -21.02 0.41 16.72
N GLY A 132 -20.64 1.22 17.70
CA GLY A 132 -21.42 2.37 18.15
C GLY A 132 -22.71 2.01 18.91
N VAL A 133 -22.87 0.74 19.32
CA VAL A 133 -24.03 0.30 20.12
C VAL A 133 -23.96 0.90 21.52
N ARG A 134 -22.75 1.04 22.06
CA ARG A 134 -22.50 1.73 23.34
C ARG A 134 -21.35 2.71 23.23
N THR A 135 -21.50 3.83 23.91
CA THR A 135 -20.40 4.78 24.10
C THR A 135 -19.60 4.41 25.35
N PRO A 136 -18.26 4.33 25.29
CA PRO A 136 -17.44 4.12 26.49
C PRO A 136 -17.64 5.27 27.50
N CYS A 137 -17.67 4.94 28.79
CA CYS A 137 -17.68 5.95 29.83
C CYS A 137 -16.35 6.70 29.90
N LYS A 138 -16.31 7.86 30.57
CA LYS A 138 -15.10 8.70 30.71
C LYS A 138 -13.86 7.92 31.18
N ARG A 139 -14.03 6.98 32.11
CA ARG A 139 -12.93 6.13 32.60
C ARG A 139 -12.37 5.22 31.50
N ASN A 140 -13.24 4.62 30.69
CA ASN A 140 -12.80 3.76 29.59
C ASN A 140 -12.24 4.56 28.41
N MET A 141 -12.75 5.78 28.16
CA MET A 141 -12.16 6.69 27.18
C MET A 141 -10.69 6.99 27.51
N ARG A 142 -10.39 7.34 28.77
CA ARG A 142 -9.01 7.57 29.21
C ARG A 142 -8.11 6.34 29.01
N VAL A 143 -8.60 5.15 29.38
CA VAL A 143 -7.84 3.90 29.17
C VAL A 143 -7.55 3.65 27.69
N ILE A 144 -8.50 3.93 26.79
CA ILE A 144 -8.29 3.78 25.35
C ILE A 144 -7.29 4.83 24.84
N GLU A 145 -7.40 6.08 25.30
CA GLU A 145 -6.49 7.17 24.92
C GLU A 145 -5.05 6.89 25.36
N GLU A 146 -4.84 6.56 26.64
CA GLU A 146 -3.53 6.19 27.19
C GLU A 146 -2.93 4.99 26.44
N PHE A 147 -3.76 3.95 26.18
CA PHE A 147 -3.34 2.78 25.42
C PHE A 147 -2.89 3.12 23.99
N LEU A 148 -3.61 4.03 23.32
CA LEU A 148 -3.32 4.43 21.95
C LEU A 148 -2.11 5.35 21.87
N GLU A 149 -1.96 6.32 22.77
CA GLU A 149 -0.80 7.24 22.81
C GLU A 149 0.51 6.46 22.92
N GLU A 150 0.61 5.53 23.89
CA GLU A 150 1.78 4.68 24.09
C GLU A 150 2.17 3.90 22.81
N ARG A 151 1.19 3.50 22.00
CA ARG A 151 1.39 2.61 20.84
C ARG A 151 1.52 3.32 19.51
N LEU A 152 0.95 4.52 19.38
CA LEU A 152 1.01 5.32 18.16
C LEU A 152 2.35 6.04 18.03
N GLU A 153 2.95 6.50 19.13
CA GLU A 153 4.30 7.09 19.13
C GLU A 153 5.37 6.12 18.61
N ALA A 154 5.13 4.81 18.75
CA ALA A 154 6.06 3.77 18.32
C ALA A 154 5.93 3.36 16.84
N MET A 155 5.04 3.96 16.04
CA MET A 155 4.78 3.51 14.67
C MET A 155 5.58 4.29 13.60
N PRO A 156 6.14 3.60 12.58
CA PRO A 156 6.81 4.25 11.47
C PRO A 156 5.80 5.05 10.64
N THR A 157 5.90 6.37 10.71
CA THR A 157 5.15 7.31 9.87
C THR A 157 5.73 7.27 8.45
N PRO A 158 4.91 7.44 7.38
CA PRO A 158 5.45 7.67 6.06
C PRO A 158 6.46 8.82 6.11
N ALA A 159 7.67 8.57 5.60
CA ALA A 159 8.65 9.63 5.44
C ALA A 159 8.00 10.75 4.61
N ALA A 160 7.91 11.94 5.17
CA ALA A 160 7.52 13.13 4.42
C ALA A 160 8.50 13.26 3.25
N LYS A 161 8.05 12.95 2.03
CA LYS A 161 8.90 13.16 0.85
C LYS A 161 9.02 14.66 0.68
N CYS A 162 10.27 15.11 0.75
CA CYS A 162 10.73 16.45 0.42
C CYS A 162 10.02 16.91 -0.85
N SER A 163 9.25 17.99 -0.75
CA SER A 163 8.73 18.70 -1.91
C SER A 163 9.93 19.17 -2.72
N ASN A 164 10.23 18.46 -3.80
CA ASN A 164 11.14 18.98 -4.81
C ASN A 164 10.32 19.96 -5.64
N GLU A 165 10.22 21.20 -5.16
CA GLU A 165 9.79 22.33 -5.98
C GLU A 165 10.78 22.45 -7.15
N THR A 166 10.28 22.42 -8.38
CA THR A 166 10.99 22.88 -9.57
C THR A 166 10.07 23.84 -10.31
#